data_AF-A0A1W1DR81-F1
#
_entry.id   AF-A0A1W1DR81-F1
#
_cell.length_a   1.000
_cell.length_b   1.000
_cell.length_c   1.000
_cell.angle_alpha   90.00
_cell.angle_beta   90.00
_cell.angle_gamma   90.00
#
_symmetry.space_group_name_H-M   'P 1'
#
loop_
_entity.id
_entity.type
_entity.pdbx_description
1 polymer ?
#
loop_
_entity_poly.entity_id
_entity_poly.type
_entity_poly.pdbx_seq_one_letter_code
_entity_poly.pdbx_strand_id
1 'polypeptide(L)' 'MRMSAFIDAGSVEEKASNISFDQIRVSTGVAFSWLTPVGPLGIYAAKPLVKKSADQTKTIEFTLGTSF' A
#
# COMPACT_ATOMS: atom_id res chain seq x y z
N MET A 1 -11.82 14.78 -7.44
CA MET A 1 -11.89 13.36 -7.01
C MET A 1 -11.16 12.51 -8.04
N ARG A 2 -10.52 11.42 -7.62
CA ARG A 2 -9.79 10.50 -8.50
C ARG A 2 -10.01 9.06 -8.02
N MET A 3 -10.23 8.15 -8.97
CA MET A 3 -10.22 6.72 -8.75
C MET A 3 -8.99 6.14 -9.44
N SER A 4 -8.37 5.11 -8.87
CA SER A 4 -7.22 4.44 -9.45
C SER A 4 -7.23 2.96 -9.11
N ALA A 5 -6.71 2.13 -10.01
CA ALA A 5 -6.31 0.76 -9.71
C ALA A 5 -4.78 0.71 -9.69
N PHE A 6 -4.21 -0.13 -8.83
CA PHE A 6 -2.76 -0.19 -8.66
C PHE A 6 -2.24 -1.61 -8.44
N ILE A 7 -0.96 -1.78 -8.71
CA ILE A 7 -0.15 -2.95 -8.36
C ILE A 7 1.12 -2.40 -7.73
N ASP A 8 1.41 -2.84 -6.51
CA ASP A 8 2.58 -2.38 -5.76
C ASP A 8 3.51 -3.56 -5.48
N ALA A 9 4.81 -3.31 -5.48
CA ALA A 9 5.83 -4.28 -5.10
C ALA A 9 6.91 -3.61 -4.26
N GLY A 10 7.36 -4.28 -3.20
CA GLY A 10 8.39 -3.76 -2.30
C GLY A 10 9.07 -4.86 -1.49
N SER A 11 10.26 -4.56 -0.97
CA SER A 11 11.02 -5.43 -0.06
C SER A 11 11.77 -4.56 0.95
N VAL A 12 12.01 -5.10 2.15
CA VAL A 12 12.84 -4.47 3.18
C VAL A 12 13.93 -5.46 3.56
N GLU A 13 15.19 -5.05 3.39
CA GLU A 13 16.38 -5.89 3.58
C GLU A 13 17.40 -5.16 4.46
N GLU A 14 18.20 -5.91 5.22
CA GLU A 14 19.23 -5.33 6.10
C GLU A 14 20.36 -4.63 5.32
N LYS A 15 20.73 -5.17 4.14
CA LYS A 15 21.79 -4.65 3.29
C LYS A 15 21.35 -4.63 1.84
N ALA A 16 21.66 -3.54 1.14
CA ALA A 16 21.37 -3.40 -0.29
C ALA A 16 22.08 -4.45 -1.17
N SER A 17 23.20 -5.02 -0.71
CA SER A 17 23.92 -6.07 -1.43
C SER A 17 23.26 -7.45 -1.32
N ASN A 18 22.23 -7.61 -0.47
CA ASN A 18 21.63 -8.90 -0.14
C ASN A 18 20.16 -8.99 -0.58
N ILE A 19 19.81 -8.31 -1.68
CA ILE A 19 18.45 -8.31 -2.22
C ILE A 19 18.04 -9.75 -2.54
N SER A 20 17.08 -10.27 -1.78
CA SER A 20 16.50 -11.58 -2.02
C SER A 20 15.13 -11.44 -2.67
N PHE A 21 14.92 -12.17 -3.78
CA PHE A 21 13.60 -12.24 -4.43
C PHE A 21 12.53 -12.83 -3.51
N ASP A 22 12.92 -13.65 -2.53
CA ASP A 22 11.99 -14.22 -1.56
C ASP A 22 11.40 -13.15 -0.62
N GLN A 23 12.09 -12.03 -0.36
CA GLN A 23 11.58 -11.00 0.55
C GLN A 23 10.62 -10.00 -0.11
N ILE A 24 10.43 -10.08 -1.43
CA ILE A 24 9.49 -9.22 -2.14
C ILE A 24 8.05 -9.51 -1.67
N ARG A 25 7.28 -8.44 -1.45
CA ARG A 25 5.83 -8.44 -1.27
C ARG A 25 5.20 -7.72 -2.43
N VAL A 26 4.07 -8.25 -2.89
CA VAL A 26 3.31 -7.71 -4.01
C VAL A 26 1.86 -7.63 -3.58
N SER A 27 1.20 -6.53 -3.93
CA SER A 27 -0.22 -6.30 -3.69
C SER A 27 -0.88 -5.69 -4.92
N THR A 28 -2.20 -5.75 -4.96
CA THR A 28 -3.01 -5.02 -5.93
C THR A 28 -4.22 -4.43 -5.23
N GLY A 29 -4.74 -3.33 -5.74
CA GLY A 29 -5.86 -2.66 -5.09
C GLY A 29 -6.48 -1.55 -5.91
N VAL A 30 -7.41 -0.87 -5.25
CA VAL A 30 -8.07 0.33 -5.74
C VAL A 30 -7.90 1.44 -4.72
N ALA A 31 -7.80 2.67 -5.22
CA ALA A 31 -7.66 3.88 -4.43
C ALA A 31 -8.69 4.91 -4.87
N PHE A 32 -9.32 5.53 -3.89
CA PHE A 32 -10.15 6.70 -4.06
C PHE A 32 -9.50 7.89 -3.37
N SER A 33 -9.36 9.00 -4.08
CA SER A 33 -8.85 10.25 -3.53
C SER A 33 -9.83 11.40 -3.73
N TRP A 34 -10.05 12.18 -2.68
CA TRP A 34 -10.95 13.32 -2.70
C TRP A 34 -10.38 14.46 -1.87
N LEU A 35 -10.19 15.64 -2.49
CA LEU A 35 -9.96 16.86 -1.75
C LEU A 35 -11.29 17.37 -1.19
N THR A 36 -11.50 17.17 0.12
CA THR A 36 -12.70 17.60 0.85
C THR A 36 -12.53 19.02 1.38
N PRO A 37 -13.60 19.69 1.87
CA PRO A 37 -13.48 20.99 2.54
C PRO A 37 -12.59 20.99 3.78
N VAL A 38 -12.40 19.84 4.43
CA VAL A 38 -11.59 19.68 5.65
C VAL A 38 -10.19 19.10 5.38
N GLY A 39 -9.85 18.84 4.11
CA GLY A 39 -8.54 18.35 3.70
C GLY A 39 -8.58 17.13 2.75
N PRO A 40 -7.40 16.64 2.34
CA PRO A 40 -7.30 15.43 1.51
C PRO A 40 -7.84 14.20 2.24
N LEU A 41 -8.69 13.44 1.56
CA LEU A 41 -9.16 12.12 1.94
C LEU A 41 -8.61 11.09 0.94
N GLY A 42 -7.93 10.06 1.44
CA GLY A 42 -7.56 8.87 0.70
C GLY A 42 -8.25 7.64 1.28
N ILE A 43 -8.78 6.76 0.43
CA ILE A 43 -9.29 5.45 0.83
C ILE A 43 -8.66 4.41 -0.09
N TYR A 44 -8.11 3.35 0.50
CA TYR A 44 -7.36 2.32 -0.20
C TYR A 44 -7.92 0.95 0.20
N ALA A 45 -8.19 0.12 -0.79
CA ALA A 45 -8.54 -1.29 -0.58
C ALA A 45 -7.55 -2.15 -1.36
N ALA A 46 -6.75 -2.95 -0.65
CA ALA A 46 -5.64 -3.70 -1.21
C ALA A 46 -5.69 -5.17 -0.80
N LYS A 47 -5.31 -6.04 -1.72
CA LYS A 47 -5.14 -7.48 -1.51
C LYS A 47 -3.67 -7.86 -1.73
N PRO A 48 -3.00 -8.51 -0.77
CA PRO A 48 -1.67 -9.04 -0.99
C PRO A 48 -1.74 -10.23 -1.97
N LEU A 49 -0.92 -10.17 -3.02
CA LEU A 49 -0.71 -11.24 -4.00
C LEU A 49 0.40 -12.18 -3.53
N VAL A 50 1.45 -11.65 -2.90
CA VAL A 50 2.55 -12.40 -2.30
C VAL A 50 2.62 -12.04 -0.82
N LYS A 51 2.39 -13.03 0.05
CA LYS A 51 2.44 -12.88 1.52
C LYS A 51 3.19 -14.04 2.17
N LYS A 52 3.81 -13.78 3.32
CA LYS A 52 4.40 -14.77 4.22
C LYS A 52 3.57 -14.95 5.48
N SER A 53 3.83 -16.05 6.20
CA SER A 53 3.08 -16.43 7.41
C SER A 53 3.15 -15.39 8.54
N ALA A 54 4.26 -14.66 8.64
CA ALA A 54 4.47 -13.64 9.66
C ALA A 54 3.98 -12.23 9.25
N ASP A 55 3.47 -12.04 8.03
CA ASP A 55 3.04 -10.73 7.57
C ASP A 55 1.75 -10.29 8.27
N GLN A 56 1.73 -9.05 8.73
CA GLN A 56 0.49 -8.40 9.17
C GLN A 56 -0.12 -7.62 8.01
N THR A 57 -1.35 -7.97 7.65
CA THR A 57 -2.01 -7.41 6.47
C THR A 57 -3.15 -6.48 6.87
N LYS A 58 -3.20 -5.29 6.27
CA LYS A 58 -4.33 -4.36 6.37
C LYS A 58 -4.99 -4.23 5.00
N THR A 59 -6.26 -4.64 4.91
CA THR A 59 -6.98 -4.71 3.63
C THR A 59 -7.63 -3.39 3.25
N ILE A 60 -8.04 -2.58 4.24
CA ILE A 60 -8.63 -1.26 4.04
C ILE A 60 -7.85 -0.24 4.86
N GLU A 61 -7.47 0.85 4.22
CA GLU A 61 -6.82 2.00 4.86
C GLU A 61 -7.48 3.30 4.41
N PHE A 62 -7.49 4.29 5.30
CA PHE A 62 -7.88 5.64 4.95
C PHE A 62 -6.90 6.65 5.55
N THR A 63 -6.77 7.78 4.88
CA THR A 63 -6.01 8.95 5.35
C THR A 63 -6.90 10.18 5.29
N LEU A 64 -6.84 11.04 6.31
CA LEU A 64 -7.58 12.30 6.35
C LEU A 64 -6.66 13.44 6.80
N GLY A 65 -6.67 14.54 6.06
CA GLY A 65 -5.85 15.71 6.33
C GLY A 65 -4.46 15.60 5.71
N THR A 66 -3.45 16.13 6.40
CA THR A 66 -2.05 16.06 5.97
C THR A 66 -1.41 14.80 6.57
N SER A 67 -0.96 13.89 5.71
CA SER A 67 -0.07 12.79 6.12
C SER A 67 1.38 13.19 5.84
N PHE A 68 2.30 12.76 6.71
CA PHE A 68 3.74 12.78 6.47
C PHE A 68 4.14 11.65 5.52
#